data_AF-A0AAP0BQ09-F1
#
_entry.id   AF-A0AAP0BQ09-F1
#
_cell.length_a   1.000
_cell.length_b   1.000
_cell.length_c   1.000
_cell.angle_alpha   90.00
_cell.angle_beta   90.00
_cell.angle_gamma   90.00
#
_symmetry.space_group_name_H-M   'P 1'
#
loop_
_entity.id
_entity.type
_entity.pdbx_description
1 polymer ?
#
loop_
_entity_poly.entity_id
_entity_poly.type
_entity_poly.pdbx_seq_one_letter_code
_entity_poly.pdbx_strand_id
1 'polypeptide(L)'
;MTVNGYIYVRPEVVNMLRTFTGQVELVRPAVTRFATSFLTIQRIHKQKNNLRKMFTSPEWSSSKWAKESGGKQVQSIILMISFWRSIIDILKIFGPLVRVLRLVDGEKRLAMGYIYEAMDRAKEVIIKSFNEKEDKYMNVLKIVDKRWESQLHRPLHAAGHYLNPEYFYYNLTIAEDGEIMEDLYKTMQRLIPSHEEQDKIIDQLTLYRNAEGLFGIEFAIRHRKIKSPGKLHNI
;
A
#
# COMPACT_ATOMS: atom_id res chain seq x y z
N MET A 1 -11.46 11.74 22.97
CA MET A 1 -10.03 11.52 23.29
C MET A 1 -9.58 10.20 22.67
N THR A 2 -8.39 10.11 22.06
CA THR A 2 -7.89 8.84 21.50
C THR A 2 -7.25 7.97 22.58
N VAL A 3 -7.25 6.64 22.40
CA VAL A 3 -6.62 5.70 23.35
C VAL A 3 -5.17 6.09 23.64
N ASN A 4 -4.37 6.30 22.59
CA ASN A 4 -2.99 6.75 22.75
C ASN A 4 -2.91 8.13 23.42
N GLY A 5 -3.74 9.09 23.01
CA GLY A 5 -3.73 10.42 23.63
C GLY A 5 -4.01 10.38 25.13
N TYR A 6 -4.89 9.50 25.59
CA TYR A 6 -5.13 9.32 27.04
C TYR A 6 -3.91 8.72 27.75
N ILE A 7 -3.32 7.68 27.17
CA ILE A 7 -2.18 6.95 27.76
C ILE A 7 -0.94 7.86 27.84
N TYR A 8 -0.49 8.41 26.72
CA TYR A 8 0.82 9.09 26.63
C TYR A 8 0.88 10.44 27.33
N VAL A 9 -0.25 11.04 27.69
CA VAL A 9 -0.29 12.27 28.50
C VAL A 9 -0.07 11.97 29.99
N ARG A 10 -0.13 10.70 30.41
CA ARG A 10 -0.07 10.28 31.83
C ARG A 10 1.11 9.34 32.07
N PRO A 11 2.21 9.80 32.71
CA PRO A 11 3.39 8.97 32.96
C PRO A 11 3.09 7.66 33.71
N GLU A 12 2.20 7.69 34.70
CA GLU A 12 1.78 6.51 35.46
C GLU A 12 1.07 5.46 34.57
N VAL A 13 0.23 5.92 33.62
CA VAL A 13 -0.48 5.04 32.69
C VAL A 13 0.47 4.50 31.61
N VAL A 14 1.46 5.28 31.19
CA VAL A 14 2.56 4.82 30.31
C VAL A 14 3.38 3.73 31.00
N ASN A 15 3.72 3.90 32.26
CA ASN A 15 4.45 2.89 33.03
C ASN A 15 3.64 1.60 33.14
N MET A 16 2.34 1.70 33.42
CA MET A 16 1.44 0.55 33.43
C MET A 16 1.40 -0.13 32.06
N LEU A 17 1.25 0.63 30.96
CA LEU A 17 1.32 0.09 29.59
C LEU A 17 2.59 -0.73 29.40
N ARG A 18 3.76 -0.17 29.73
CA ARG A 18 5.07 -0.83 29.58
C ARG A 18 5.17 -2.14 30.37
N THR A 19 4.60 -2.19 31.58
CA THR A 19 4.53 -3.43 32.36
C THR A 19 3.74 -4.52 31.64
N PHE A 20 2.57 -4.18 31.08
CA PHE A 20 1.71 -5.16 30.40
C PHE A 20 2.18 -5.52 28.98
N THR A 21 2.92 -4.65 28.31
CA THR A 21 3.38 -4.87 26.93
C THR A 21 4.83 -5.35 26.82
N GLY A 22 5.55 -5.46 27.95
CA GLY A 22 6.98 -5.81 27.95
C GLY A 22 7.82 -4.71 27.32
N GLN A 23 7.63 -3.46 27.76
CA GLN A 23 8.29 -2.24 27.25
C GLN A 23 7.97 -1.90 25.79
N VAL A 24 6.97 -2.54 25.19
CA VAL A 24 6.56 -2.24 23.82
C VAL A 24 5.68 -1.00 23.80
N GLU A 25 6.18 0.05 23.16
CA GLU A 25 5.42 1.27 22.86
C GLU A 25 4.35 1.01 21.79
N LEU A 26 3.19 1.66 21.96
CA LEU A 26 2.09 1.65 20.98
C LEU A 26 2.35 2.56 19.79
N VAL A 27 2.92 3.74 20.02
CA VAL A 27 3.27 4.68 18.95
C VAL A 27 4.49 4.15 18.24
N ARG A 28 4.43 4.06 16.91
CA ARG A 28 5.57 3.69 16.08
C ARG A 28 5.83 4.80 15.05
N PRO A 29 6.77 5.72 15.35
CA PRO A 29 7.12 6.80 14.44
C PRO A 29 7.65 6.27 13.10
N ALA A 30 7.31 6.97 12.03
CA ALA A 30 7.84 6.80 10.68
C ALA A 30 7.97 8.18 10.01
N VAL A 31 8.71 8.23 8.89
CA VAL A 31 9.01 9.48 8.16
C VAL A 31 7.73 10.26 7.84
N THR A 32 6.66 9.57 7.43
CA THR A 32 5.38 10.22 7.11
C THR A 32 4.36 10.03 8.24
N ARG A 33 3.51 11.05 8.42
CA ARG A 33 2.37 11.00 9.36
C ARG A 33 1.46 9.80 9.09
N PHE A 34 1.23 9.47 7.82
CA PHE A 34 0.40 8.35 7.40
C PHE A 34 0.99 7.01 7.83
N ALA A 35 2.29 6.80 7.55
CA ALA A 35 2.98 5.59 7.98
C ALA A 35 2.98 5.47 9.51
N THR A 36 3.17 6.58 10.23
CA THR A 36 3.09 6.62 11.70
C THR A 36 1.71 6.17 12.20
N SER A 37 0.62 6.70 11.63
CA SER A 37 -0.74 6.31 11.98
C SER A 37 -1.01 4.83 11.73
N PHE A 38 -0.67 4.32 10.54
CA PHE A 38 -0.86 2.91 10.19
C PHE A 38 -0.07 1.97 11.10
N LEU A 39 1.21 2.26 11.31
CA LEU A 39 2.08 1.44 12.16
C LEU A 39 1.64 1.45 13.62
N THR A 40 1.12 2.58 14.10
CA THR A 40 0.54 2.71 15.44
C THR A 40 -0.73 1.87 15.58
N ILE A 41 -1.66 1.90 14.62
CA ILE A 41 -2.85 1.04 14.62
C ILE A 41 -2.47 -0.44 14.57
N GLN A 42 -1.49 -0.80 13.72
CA GLN A 42 -0.97 -2.15 13.64
C GLN A 42 -0.37 -2.62 14.97
N ARG A 43 0.32 -1.74 15.69
CA ARG A 43 0.88 -2.03 17.01
C ARG A 43 -0.21 -2.19 18.06
N ILE A 44 -1.22 -1.33 18.08
CA ILE A 44 -2.39 -1.46 18.96
C ILE A 44 -3.08 -2.82 18.75
N HIS A 45 -3.27 -3.23 17.50
CA HIS A 45 -3.82 -4.55 17.18
C HIS A 45 -2.98 -5.70 17.77
N LYS A 46 -1.65 -5.65 17.57
CA LYS A 46 -0.72 -6.65 18.11
C LYS A 46 -0.74 -6.71 19.65
N GLN A 47 -0.99 -5.58 20.30
CA GLN A 47 -1.05 -5.47 21.76
C GLN A 47 -2.47 -5.64 22.33
N LYS A 48 -3.47 -6.06 21.52
CA LYS A 48 -4.87 -6.21 21.94
C LYS A 48 -5.03 -6.92 23.28
N ASN A 49 -4.43 -8.10 23.43
CA ASN A 49 -4.60 -8.91 24.64
C ASN A 49 -3.94 -8.25 25.85
N ASN A 50 -2.78 -7.63 25.67
CA ASN A 50 -2.07 -6.92 26.75
C ASN A 50 -2.83 -5.67 27.17
N LEU A 51 -3.39 -4.91 26.21
CA LEU A 51 -4.25 -3.76 26.50
C LEU A 51 -5.51 -4.19 27.25
N ARG A 52 -6.19 -5.25 26.81
CA ARG A 52 -7.35 -5.75 27.55
C ARG A 52 -6.98 -6.16 28.98
N LYS A 53 -5.89 -6.91 29.17
CA LYS A 53 -5.39 -7.28 30.49
C LYS A 53 -5.11 -6.06 31.36
N MET A 54 -4.40 -5.06 30.83
CA MET A 54 -4.10 -3.81 31.51
C MET A 54 -5.39 -3.13 31.99
N PHE A 55 -6.36 -2.91 31.10
CA PHE A 55 -7.61 -2.20 31.41
C PHE A 55 -8.61 -3.01 32.23
N THR A 56 -8.36 -4.29 32.50
CA THR A 56 -9.14 -5.13 33.44
C THR A 56 -8.35 -5.53 34.68
N SER A 57 -7.15 -4.99 34.85
CA SER A 57 -6.26 -5.36 35.95
C SER A 57 -6.69 -4.74 37.28
N PRO A 58 -6.33 -5.34 38.43
CA PRO A 58 -6.46 -4.71 39.73
C PRO A 58 -5.72 -3.37 39.82
N GLU A 59 -4.54 -3.27 39.21
CA GLU A 59 -3.72 -2.07 39.16
C GLU A 59 -4.44 -0.92 38.45
N TRP A 60 -5.12 -1.20 37.34
CA TRP A 60 -5.98 -0.21 36.68
C TRP A 60 -7.18 0.14 37.55
N SER A 61 -7.91 -0.87 38.03
CA SER A 61 -9.18 -0.68 38.75
C SER A 61 -9.03 0.08 40.07
N SER A 62 -7.89 -0.07 40.75
CA SER A 62 -7.56 0.66 41.97
C SER A 62 -6.98 2.06 41.73
N SER A 63 -6.56 2.37 40.51
CA SER A 63 -5.96 3.66 40.16
C SER A 63 -6.96 4.82 40.16
N LYS A 64 -6.46 6.04 40.36
CA LYS A 64 -7.27 7.26 40.18
C LYS A 64 -7.79 7.41 38.73
N TRP A 65 -7.03 6.91 37.75
CA TRP A 65 -7.33 7.01 36.32
C TRP A 65 -8.60 6.24 35.92
N ALA A 66 -8.87 5.09 36.53
CA ALA A 66 -10.11 4.33 36.28
C ALA A 66 -11.38 5.07 36.74
N LYS A 67 -11.26 6.04 37.65
CA LYS A 67 -12.38 6.84 38.14
C LYS A 67 -12.68 8.04 37.23
N GLU A 68 -11.68 8.52 36.48
CA GLU A 68 -11.82 9.64 35.54
C GLU A 68 -12.75 9.30 34.37
N SER A 69 -13.47 10.31 33.88
CA SER A 69 -14.32 10.19 32.69
C SER A 69 -13.54 9.70 31.47
N GLY A 70 -12.33 10.24 31.24
CA GLY A 70 -11.46 9.81 30.13
C GLY A 70 -10.98 8.37 30.26
N GLY A 71 -10.66 7.92 31.48
CA GLY A 71 -10.21 6.56 31.73
C GLY A 71 -11.32 5.55 31.50
N LYS A 72 -12.53 5.84 31.99
CA LYS A 72 -13.74 5.05 31.71
C LYS A 72 -14.04 4.96 30.22
N GLN A 73 -13.90 6.07 29.49
CA GLN A 73 -14.11 6.09 28.05
C GLN A 73 -13.11 5.19 27.31
N VAL A 74 -11.82 5.30 27.63
CA VAL A 74 -10.78 4.48 26.98
C VAL A 74 -10.90 3.01 27.34
N GLN A 75 -11.21 2.69 28.59
CA GLN A 75 -11.49 1.32 29.02
C GLN A 75 -12.65 0.74 28.22
N SER A 76 -13.75 1.47 28.06
CA SER A 76 -14.90 1.06 27.24
C SER A 76 -14.49 0.77 25.80
N ILE A 77 -13.71 1.66 25.17
CA ILE A 77 -13.20 1.48 23.79
C ILE A 77 -12.36 0.20 23.68
N ILE A 78 -11.43 -0.05 24.60
CA ILE A 78 -10.54 -1.23 24.61
C ILE A 78 -11.33 -2.52 24.82
N LEU A 79 -12.41 -2.49 25.58
CA LEU A 79 -13.25 -3.66 25.82
C LEU A 79 -14.24 -3.93 24.68
N MET A 80 -14.59 -2.90 23.90
CA MET A 80 -15.55 -2.97 22.81
C MET A 80 -15.09 -3.87 21.66
N ILE A 81 -15.93 -4.85 21.28
CA ILE A 81 -15.61 -5.79 20.19
C ILE A 81 -15.54 -5.09 18.82
N SER A 82 -16.46 -4.16 18.55
CA SER A 82 -16.52 -3.42 17.28
C SER A 82 -15.29 -2.54 17.04
N PHE A 83 -14.64 -2.03 18.10
CA PHE A 83 -13.38 -1.30 17.98
C PHE A 83 -12.29 -2.18 17.35
N TRP A 84 -12.13 -3.41 17.86
CA TRP A 84 -11.14 -4.34 17.32
C TRP A 84 -11.47 -4.82 15.91
N ARG A 85 -12.76 -5.01 15.58
CA ARG A 85 -13.19 -5.30 14.21
C ARG A 85 -12.81 -4.15 13.26
N SER A 86 -13.08 -2.91 13.66
CA SER A 86 -12.73 -1.72 12.89
C SER A 86 -11.22 -1.61 12.65
N ILE A 87 -10.39 -1.93 13.65
CA ILE A 87 -8.93 -1.98 13.49
C ILE A 87 -8.52 -3.01 12.43
N ILE A 88 -9.13 -4.20 12.44
CA ILE A 88 -8.83 -5.24 11.45
C ILE A 88 -9.20 -4.77 10.05
N ASP A 89 -10.37 -4.15 9.88
CA ASP A 89 -10.83 -3.63 8.60
C ASP A 89 -9.89 -2.54 8.07
N ILE A 90 -9.46 -1.61 8.93
CA ILE A 90 -8.44 -0.60 8.60
C ILE A 90 -7.14 -1.27 8.14
N LEU A 91 -6.65 -2.29 8.86
CA LEU A 91 -5.41 -2.96 8.48
C LEU A 91 -5.52 -3.72 7.16
N LYS A 92 -6.68 -4.31 6.86
CA LYS A 92 -6.98 -4.97 5.58
C LYS A 92 -6.97 -3.98 4.41
N ILE A 93 -7.55 -2.80 4.61
CA ILE A 93 -7.63 -1.74 3.59
C ILE A 93 -6.26 -1.09 3.36
N PHE A 94 -5.65 -0.59 4.43
CA PHE A 94 -4.44 0.23 4.30
C PHE A 94 -3.17 -0.59 4.15
N GLY A 95 -3.16 -1.87 4.56
CA GLY A 95 -1.99 -2.74 4.44
C GLY A 95 -1.45 -2.83 3.01
N PRO A 96 -2.29 -3.15 2.01
CA PRO A 96 -1.90 -3.15 0.59
C PRO A 96 -1.49 -1.76 0.09
N LEU A 97 -2.24 -0.71 0.42
CA LEU A 97 -1.92 0.67 -0.02
C LEU A 97 -0.57 1.16 0.54
N VAL A 98 -0.24 0.83 1.78
CA VAL A 98 1.08 1.13 2.37
C VAL A 98 2.20 0.42 1.61
N ARG A 99 1.96 -0.77 1.02
CA ARG A 99 2.96 -1.46 0.19
C ARG A 99 3.19 -0.73 -1.13
N VAL A 100 2.13 -0.21 -1.76
CA VAL A 100 2.24 0.64 -2.96
C VAL A 100 3.04 1.90 -2.65
N LEU A 101 2.72 2.58 -1.54
CA LEU A 101 3.46 3.78 -1.14
C LEU A 101 4.94 3.49 -0.88
N ARG A 102 5.26 2.37 -0.20
CA ARG A 102 6.65 1.95 0.00
C ARG A 102 7.40 1.61 -1.29
N LEU A 103 6.69 1.15 -2.32
CA LEU A 103 7.28 0.88 -3.62
C LEU A 103 7.68 2.20 -4.30
N VAL A 104 6.83 3.21 -4.27
CA VAL A 104 7.10 4.51 -4.92
C VAL A 104 8.09 5.37 -4.13
N ASP A 105 8.09 5.28 -2.80
CA ASP A 105 9.06 5.95 -1.92
C ASP A 105 10.43 5.24 -1.94
N GLY A 106 10.52 4.03 -2.50
CA GLY A 106 11.71 3.20 -2.47
C GLY A 106 12.69 3.51 -3.60
N GLU A 107 13.86 4.07 -3.29
CA GLU A 107 14.90 4.42 -4.28
C GLU A 107 15.58 3.21 -4.97
N LYS A 108 15.35 1.97 -4.50
CA LYS A 108 16.12 0.79 -4.94
C LYS A 108 15.70 0.20 -6.29
N ARG A 109 14.43 0.36 -6.68
CA ARG A 109 13.86 -0.11 -7.95
C ARG A 109 13.03 1.03 -8.53
N LEU A 110 13.17 1.29 -9.82
CA LEU A 110 12.44 2.36 -10.47
C LEU A 110 10.95 2.00 -10.51
N ALA A 111 10.16 2.75 -9.74
CA ALA A 111 8.76 2.43 -9.45
C ALA A 111 7.82 2.59 -10.66
N MET A 112 8.23 3.33 -11.69
CA MET A 112 7.36 3.70 -12.82
C MET A 112 6.76 2.49 -13.54
N GLY A 113 7.55 1.43 -13.78
CA GLY A 113 7.05 0.21 -14.42
C GLY A 113 6.31 -0.76 -13.50
N TYR A 114 6.18 -0.42 -12.21
CA TYR A 114 5.63 -1.30 -11.18
C TYR A 114 4.41 -0.74 -10.47
N ILE A 115 4.23 0.58 -10.45
CA ILE A 115 3.19 1.25 -9.66
C ILE A 115 1.78 0.88 -10.11
N TYR A 116 1.54 0.77 -11.42
CA TYR A 116 0.23 0.45 -12.00
C TYR A 116 -0.23 -0.93 -11.50
N GLU A 117 0.53 -1.99 -11.80
CA GLU A 117 0.30 -3.35 -11.30
C GLU A 117 0.21 -3.41 -9.76
N ALA A 118 1.04 -2.66 -9.05
CA ALA A 118 1.01 -2.65 -7.59
C ALA A 118 -0.30 -2.07 -7.05
N MET A 119 -0.86 -1.06 -7.71
CA MET A 119 -2.15 -0.49 -7.36
C MET A 119 -3.29 -1.50 -7.61
N ASP A 120 -3.31 -2.16 -8.76
CA ASP A 120 -4.34 -3.15 -9.08
C ASP A 120 -4.31 -4.34 -8.12
N ARG A 121 -3.12 -4.89 -7.85
CA ARG A 121 -2.94 -5.92 -6.82
C ARG A 121 -3.38 -5.44 -5.45
N ALA A 122 -3.19 -4.16 -5.12
CA ALA A 122 -3.65 -3.62 -3.85
C ALA A 122 -5.18 -3.61 -3.78
N LYS A 123 -5.88 -3.19 -4.84
CA LYS A 123 -7.35 -3.25 -4.93
C LYS A 123 -7.84 -4.70 -4.80
N GLU A 124 -7.23 -5.64 -5.52
CA GLU A 124 -7.58 -7.06 -5.43
C GLU A 124 -7.43 -7.64 -4.01
N VAL A 125 -6.32 -7.33 -3.33
CA VAL A 125 -6.09 -7.81 -1.97
C VAL A 125 -7.15 -7.25 -1.01
N ILE A 126 -7.56 -6.00 -1.20
CA ILE A 126 -8.65 -5.40 -0.40
C ILE A 126 -9.95 -6.18 -0.65
N ILE A 127 -10.35 -6.37 -1.91
CA ILE A 127 -11.55 -7.12 -2.30
C ILE A 127 -11.57 -8.51 -1.65
N LYS A 128 -10.50 -9.28 -1.85
CA LYS A 128 -10.35 -10.64 -1.32
C LYS A 128 -10.39 -10.68 0.20
N SER A 129 -9.83 -9.67 0.88
CA SER A 129 -9.82 -9.61 2.35
C SER A 129 -11.20 -9.47 3.01
N PHE A 130 -12.21 -9.05 2.23
CA PHE A 130 -13.60 -8.95 2.65
C PHE A 130 -14.49 -10.06 2.06
N ASN A 131 -13.89 -11.13 1.52
CA ASN A 131 -14.58 -12.23 0.85
C ASN A 131 -15.51 -11.71 -0.27
N GLU A 132 -15.04 -10.71 -1.02
CA GLU A 132 -15.74 -10.13 -2.18
C GLU A 132 -17.09 -9.47 -1.84
N LYS A 133 -17.37 -9.24 -0.55
CA LYS A 133 -18.56 -8.50 -0.10
C LYS A 133 -18.46 -7.01 -0.40
N GLU A 134 -19.04 -6.59 -1.52
CA GLU A 134 -18.97 -5.24 -2.06
C GLU A 134 -19.30 -4.13 -1.05
N ASP A 135 -20.29 -4.32 -0.17
CA ASP A 135 -20.71 -3.34 0.84
C ASP A 135 -19.57 -2.92 1.78
N LYS A 136 -18.54 -3.76 1.93
CA LYS A 136 -17.40 -3.53 2.83
C LYS A 136 -16.28 -2.69 2.22
N TYR A 137 -16.09 -2.72 0.91
CA TYR A 137 -14.92 -2.09 0.27
C TYR A 137 -15.26 -1.14 -0.86
N MET A 138 -16.46 -1.17 -1.44
CA MET A 138 -16.78 -0.37 -2.64
C MET A 138 -16.56 1.12 -2.44
N ASN A 139 -17.01 1.67 -1.31
CA ASN A 139 -16.79 3.10 -1.02
C ASN A 139 -15.30 3.43 -0.84
N VAL A 140 -14.51 2.48 -0.34
CA VAL A 140 -13.07 2.64 -0.18
C VAL A 140 -12.39 2.63 -1.55
N LEU A 141 -12.73 1.68 -2.41
CA LEU A 141 -12.17 1.61 -3.77
C LEU A 141 -12.51 2.86 -4.58
N LYS A 142 -13.75 3.37 -4.50
CA LYS A 142 -14.11 4.65 -5.13
C LYS A 142 -13.22 5.82 -4.69
N ILE A 143 -12.82 5.86 -3.41
CA ILE A 143 -11.89 6.88 -2.90
C ILE A 143 -10.48 6.64 -3.45
N VAL A 144 -10.05 5.38 -3.51
CA VAL A 144 -8.75 5.00 -4.07
C VAL A 144 -8.67 5.36 -5.55
N ASP A 145 -9.68 4.99 -6.36
CA ASP A 145 -9.76 5.28 -7.79
C ASP A 145 -9.75 6.79 -8.05
N LYS A 146 -10.59 7.54 -7.33
CA LYS A 146 -10.58 9.01 -7.44
C LYS A 146 -9.21 9.61 -7.12
N ARG A 147 -8.49 9.08 -6.14
CA ARG A 147 -7.14 9.54 -5.78
C ARG A 147 -6.10 9.11 -6.81
N TRP A 148 -6.24 7.90 -7.35
CA TRP A 148 -5.43 7.39 -8.43
C TRP A 148 -5.52 8.32 -9.63
N GLU A 149 -6.71 8.49 -10.20
CA GLU A 149 -6.96 9.32 -11.39
C GLU A 149 -6.53 10.78 -11.21
N SER A 150 -6.77 11.37 -10.04
CA SER A 150 -6.52 12.80 -9.82
C SER A 150 -5.08 13.16 -9.44
N GLN A 151 -4.33 12.25 -8.81
CA GLN A 151 -3.05 12.59 -8.19
C GLN A 151 -1.88 11.68 -8.56
N LEU A 152 -2.12 10.38 -8.71
CA LEU A 152 -1.04 9.39 -8.83
C LEU A 152 -0.92 8.84 -10.24
N HIS A 153 -2.02 8.59 -10.94
CA HIS A 153 -2.03 8.08 -12.29
C HIS A 153 -1.50 9.12 -13.28
N ARG A 154 -0.64 8.67 -14.17
CA ARG A 154 -0.09 9.46 -15.28
C ARG A 154 0.12 8.50 -16.45
N PRO A 155 0.01 8.97 -17.70
CA PRO A 155 0.21 8.10 -18.85
C PRO A 155 1.54 7.32 -18.81
N LEU A 156 2.60 7.95 -18.27
CA LEU A 156 3.91 7.35 -18.10
C LEU A 156 3.92 6.12 -17.18
N HIS A 157 3.00 6.02 -16.21
CA HIS A 157 2.89 4.85 -15.34
C HIS A 157 2.29 3.65 -16.08
N ALA A 158 1.25 3.86 -16.89
CA ALA A 158 0.68 2.83 -17.75
C ALA A 158 1.68 2.39 -18.84
N ALA A 159 2.35 3.35 -19.50
CA ALA A 159 3.41 3.07 -20.46
C ALA A 159 4.54 2.24 -19.84
N GLY A 160 4.99 2.62 -18.63
CA GLY A 160 6.01 1.89 -17.88
C GLY A 160 5.56 0.47 -17.53
N HIS A 161 4.29 0.26 -17.22
CA HIS A 161 3.72 -1.05 -16.92
C HIS A 161 3.66 -1.94 -18.17
N TYR A 162 3.21 -1.41 -19.30
CA TYR A 162 3.23 -2.10 -20.60
C TYR A 162 4.65 -2.56 -20.98
N LEU A 163 5.62 -1.66 -20.81
CA LEU A 163 7.03 -1.91 -21.16
C LEU A 163 7.78 -2.72 -20.10
N ASN A 164 7.11 -3.16 -19.02
CA ASN A 164 7.73 -4.00 -18.02
C ASN A 164 7.62 -5.49 -18.44
N PRO A 165 8.72 -6.13 -18.91
CA PRO A 165 8.68 -7.50 -19.40
C PRO A 165 8.35 -8.53 -18.31
N GLU A 166 8.54 -8.20 -17.03
CA GLU A 166 8.13 -9.06 -15.92
C GLU A 166 6.62 -9.28 -15.91
N TYR A 167 5.85 -8.23 -16.22
CA TYR A 167 4.39 -8.22 -16.16
C TYR A 167 3.76 -8.46 -17.52
N PHE A 168 4.25 -7.78 -18.56
CA PHE A 168 3.73 -7.91 -19.91
C PHE A 168 3.74 -9.35 -20.41
N TYR A 169 4.89 -10.04 -20.30
CA TYR A 169 4.98 -11.44 -20.75
C TYR A 169 4.41 -12.46 -19.74
N TYR A 170 4.03 -12.00 -18.55
CA TYR A 170 3.25 -12.83 -17.63
C TYR A 170 1.75 -12.74 -17.95
N ASN A 171 1.27 -11.57 -18.37
CA ASN A 171 -0.11 -11.34 -18.75
C ASN A 171 -0.22 -10.54 -20.06
N LEU A 172 -0.40 -11.25 -21.19
CA LEU A 172 -0.48 -10.62 -22.50
C LEU A 172 -1.75 -9.80 -22.72
N THR A 173 -2.78 -9.94 -21.88
CA THR A 173 -4.01 -9.12 -21.97
C THR A 173 -3.73 -7.64 -21.65
N ILE A 174 -2.57 -7.31 -21.09
CA ILE A 174 -2.10 -5.92 -20.93
C ILE A 174 -2.09 -5.19 -22.28
N ALA A 175 -1.84 -5.90 -23.40
CA ALA A 175 -1.88 -5.30 -24.73
C ALA A 175 -3.29 -5.07 -25.29
N GLU A 176 -4.31 -5.59 -24.62
CA GLU A 176 -5.72 -5.47 -25.01
C GLU A 176 -6.43 -4.42 -24.14
N ASP A 177 -5.79 -3.95 -23.08
CA ASP A 177 -6.32 -2.92 -22.20
C ASP A 177 -6.28 -1.54 -22.87
N GLY A 178 -7.48 -0.97 -23.08
CA GLY A 178 -7.63 0.31 -23.77
C GLY A 178 -7.01 1.49 -23.03
N GLU A 179 -7.08 1.52 -21.69
CA GLU A 179 -6.48 2.60 -20.89
C GLU A 179 -4.96 2.56 -21.02
N ILE A 180 -4.37 1.36 -20.88
CA ILE A 180 -2.92 1.18 -20.96
C ILE A 180 -2.40 1.57 -22.35
N MET A 181 -3.08 1.13 -23.41
CA MET A 181 -2.68 1.44 -24.79
C MET A 181 -2.83 2.93 -25.11
N GLU A 182 -3.93 3.56 -24.72
CA GLU A 182 -4.14 5.00 -24.91
C GLU A 182 -3.05 5.82 -24.20
N ASP A 183 -2.73 5.46 -22.96
CA ASP A 183 -1.72 6.15 -22.17
C ASP A 183 -0.29 5.88 -22.64
N LEU A 184 -0.01 4.70 -23.22
CA LEU A 184 1.24 4.42 -23.92
C LEU A 184 1.42 5.39 -25.09
N TYR A 185 0.41 5.56 -25.94
CA TYR A 185 0.48 6.46 -27.10
C TYR A 185 0.58 7.93 -26.68
N LYS A 186 -0.19 8.37 -25.67
CA LYS A 186 -0.04 9.73 -25.10
C LYS A 186 1.37 9.98 -24.58
N THR A 187 1.97 8.98 -23.95
CA THR A 187 3.35 9.06 -23.45
C THR A 187 4.33 9.20 -24.60
N MET A 188 4.18 8.41 -25.66
CA MET A 188 5.02 8.48 -26.85
C MET A 188 4.92 9.86 -27.53
N GLN A 189 3.71 10.33 -27.80
CA GLN A 189 3.47 11.65 -28.43
C GLN A 189 4.06 12.80 -27.61
N ARG A 190 4.04 12.69 -26.28
CA ARG A 190 4.60 13.72 -25.39
C ARG A 190 6.13 13.71 -25.34
N LEU A 191 6.75 12.53 -25.37
CA LEU A 191 8.20 12.38 -25.14
C LEU A 191 9.02 12.35 -26.42
N ILE A 192 8.42 11.97 -27.55
CA ILE A 192 9.12 11.77 -28.83
C ILE A 192 8.51 12.73 -29.86
N PRO A 193 9.15 13.87 -30.16
CA PRO A 193 8.60 14.85 -31.10
C PRO A 193 8.56 14.38 -32.55
N SER A 194 9.46 13.48 -32.96
CA SER A 194 9.57 13.01 -34.35
C SER A 194 8.52 11.95 -34.66
N HIS A 195 7.69 12.19 -35.67
CA HIS A 195 6.72 11.21 -36.16
C HIS A 195 7.40 9.95 -36.73
N GLU A 196 8.52 10.11 -37.43
CA GLU A 196 9.28 8.98 -37.96
C GLU A 196 9.82 8.08 -36.82
N GLU A 197 10.24 8.67 -35.71
CA GLU A 197 10.67 7.89 -34.53
C GLU A 197 9.48 7.23 -33.83
N GLN A 198 8.33 7.89 -33.76
CA GLN A 198 7.10 7.29 -33.23
C GLN A 198 6.71 6.04 -34.03
N ASP A 199 6.71 6.13 -35.36
CA ASP A 199 6.37 5.01 -36.25
C ASP A 199 7.34 3.83 -36.06
N LYS A 200 8.65 4.10 -36.00
CA LYS A 200 9.66 3.08 -35.71
C LYS A 200 9.44 2.40 -34.36
N ILE A 201 9.03 3.16 -33.34
CA ILE A 201 8.74 2.59 -32.02
C ILE A 201 7.49 1.72 -32.08
N ILE A 202 6.44 2.11 -32.81
CA ILE A 202 5.24 1.29 -33.00
C ILE A 202 5.62 -0.06 -33.64
N ASP A 203 6.49 -0.06 -34.65
CA ASP A 203 6.99 -1.31 -35.25
C ASP A 203 7.75 -2.15 -34.22
N GLN A 204 8.60 -1.54 -33.40
CA GLN A 204 9.31 -2.22 -32.31
C GLN A 204 8.37 -2.75 -31.21
N LEU A 205 7.25 -2.08 -30.94
CA LEU A 205 6.25 -2.55 -29.97
C LEU A 205 5.59 -3.85 -30.45
N THR A 206 5.38 -4.01 -31.76
CA THR A 206 4.90 -5.29 -32.33
C THR A 206 5.92 -6.41 -32.08
N LEU A 207 7.21 -6.16 -32.34
CA LEU A 207 8.27 -7.14 -32.07
C LEU A 207 8.38 -7.47 -30.57
N TYR A 208 8.30 -6.46 -29.71
CA TYR A 208 8.25 -6.65 -28.26
C TYR A 208 7.04 -7.52 -27.88
N ARG A 209 5.84 -7.20 -28.36
CA ARG A 209 4.62 -7.95 -28.06
C ARG A 209 4.76 -9.44 -28.39
N ASN A 210 5.31 -9.74 -29.55
CA ASN A 210 5.45 -11.12 -30.03
C ASN A 210 6.70 -11.84 -29.49
N ALA A 211 7.54 -11.15 -28.71
CA ALA A 211 8.86 -11.63 -28.31
C ALA A 211 9.72 -12.04 -29.52
N GLU A 212 9.75 -11.21 -30.56
CA GLU A 212 10.53 -11.45 -31.77
C GLU A 212 11.91 -10.78 -31.72
N GLY A 213 12.83 -11.27 -32.56
CA GLY A 213 14.20 -10.74 -32.63
C GLY A 213 14.92 -10.78 -31.28
N LEU A 214 15.50 -9.65 -30.87
CA LEU A 214 16.24 -9.54 -29.60
C LEU A 214 15.35 -9.72 -28.36
N PHE A 215 14.04 -9.52 -28.45
CA PHE A 215 13.12 -9.71 -27.33
C PHE A 215 12.81 -11.20 -27.05
N GLY A 216 13.06 -12.06 -28.04
CA GLY A 216 12.82 -13.50 -28.02
C GLY A 216 14.01 -14.38 -27.69
N ILE A 217 15.23 -13.82 -27.64
CA ILE A 217 16.41 -14.64 -27.36
C ILE A 217 16.36 -15.20 -25.94
N GLU A 218 16.88 -16.41 -25.74
CA GLU A 218 16.84 -17.11 -24.45
C GLU A 218 17.42 -16.26 -23.31
N PHE A 219 18.48 -15.49 -23.59
CA PHE A 219 19.05 -14.55 -22.64
C PHE A 219 18.06 -13.47 -22.19
N ALA A 220 17.32 -12.85 -23.11
CA ALA A 220 16.33 -11.82 -22.79
C ALA A 220 15.18 -12.42 -21.97
N ILE A 221 14.67 -13.59 -22.37
CA ILE A 221 13.59 -14.31 -21.67
C ILE A 221 13.96 -14.60 -20.21
N ARG A 222 15.16 -15.16 -19.96
CA ARG A 222 15.62 -15.47 -18.60
C ARG A 222 15.75 -14.23 -17.72
N HIS A 223 16.02 -13.06 -18.29
CA HIS A 223 16.24 -11.82 -17.54
C HIS A 223 14.99 -10.98 -17.28
N ARG A 224 13.83 -11.31 -17.87
CA ARG A 224 12.58 -10.52 -17.75
C ARG A 224 12.19 -10.17 -16.32
N LYS A 225 12.46 -11.08 -15.36
CA LYS A 225 12.15 -10.91 -13.92
C LYS A 225 13.35 -10.50 -13.07
N ILE A 226 14.55 -10.48 -13.65
CA ILE A 226 15.82 -10.29 -12.94
C ILE A 226 16.31 -8.85 -13.10
N LYS A 227 16.25 -8.32 -14.33
CA LYS A 227 16.68 -6.96 -14.63
C LYS A 227 15.51 -6.00 -14.48
N SER A 228 15.71 -4.95 -13.67
CA SER A 228 14.71 -3.90 -13.50
C SER A 228 14.64 -3.04 -14.76
N PRO A 229 13.43 -2.74 -15.30
CA PRO A 229 13.26 -2.08 -16.60
C PRO A 229 13.95 -0.71 -16.74
N GLY A 230 14.21 -0.02 -15.64
CA GLY A 230 14.86 1.29 -15.70
C GLY A 230 16.33 1.32 -15.22
N LYS A 231 16.92 0.20 -14.79
CA LYS A 231 18.34 0.18 -14.44
C LYS A 231 19.16 0.13 -15.74
N LEU A 232 19.41 1.31 -16.30
CA LEU A 232 20.43 1.49 -17.32
C LEU A 232 21.78 1.32 -16.63
N HIS A 233 22.41 0.16 -16.83
CA HIS A 233 23.85 0.08 -16.65
C HIS A 233 24.44 0.86 -17.82
N ASN A 234 25.22 1.91 -17.55
CA ASN A 234 25.91 2.71 -18.57
C ASN A 234 26.46 1.76 -19.64
N ILE A 235 25.90 1.87 -20.85
CA ILE A 235 26.39 1.21 -22.07
C ILE A 235 27.50 2.10 -22.62
#